data_AF-A0AAJ2MT01-F1
#
_entry.id   AF-A0AAJ2MT01-F1
#
_cell.length_a   1.000
_cell.length_b   1.000
_cell.length_c   1.000
_cell.angle_alpha   90.00
_cell.angle_beta   90.00
_cell.angle_gamma   90.00
#
_symmetry.space_group_name_H-M   'P 1'
#
loop_
_entity.id
_entity.type
_entity.pdbx_description
1 polymer ?
#
loop_
_entity_poly.entity_id
_entity_poly.type
_entity_poly.pdbx_seq_one_letter_code
_entity_poly.pdbx_strand_id
1 'polypeptide(L)'
;MGKNKSRKKNGSGEIIDIFRNYGFIRTDSFGQDMEEIPFEITKDMIQYKDGKEFIEYSVNVNFELKKGVFLRDRNIREAINLKFDKNNLITRERKQSIPYLEQVKEKFNYFNVEIPDLQKLKKDFLSTKDFRDLLLNDNVSPSKIDEILSNFSKSNELIFKTDDDVLYEYLKQEGFHPYMLEYFVNGLFLNKGELSLLVPTEKQQKLTVSDIVLIDKIDKIFREKILKWILEIENAYKSLLSRISTNETGGDIIAGNVVKYWANSTDKEKSSQYKRAKNRYKYLRHSDQFDYIGNEFIPIDDLMDQMDLSNLENLLTSFDNFSKAGIEKDGQKIKAIFPWVRDIVLHKEVLRDLRVIRNAAAHGRPIIPRMVDPDFNPNWDMEIDNPTGRTKIAKWDLFQAFQEYNLRKGATEETSLILMQTIYGNPYRKAWFELNFIYHRFISLFDSKRYQDFCVESAHFLNYMDLTNRNDEEIFFNPILADMGDLTAFEACGIPPAYRVIDNEAIISRDVAENHRKTTIQNQLGDHF
;
A
#
# COMPACT_ATOMS: atom_id res chain seq x y z
N MET A 1 -18.29 -5.83 29.73
CA MET A 1 -17.52 -7.05 29.43
C MET A 1 -18.39 -8.00 28.63
N GLY A 2 -18.11 -8.16 27.33
CA GLY A 2 -18.72 -9.18 26.48
C GLY A 2 -17.64 -9.67 25.52
N LYS A 3 -16.84 -10.64 25.95
CA LYS A 3 -15.88 -11.31 25.05
C LYS A 3 -16.70 -12.07 24.01
N ASN A 4 -16.75 -11.56 22.78
CA ASN A 4 -17.15 -12.35 21.61
C ASN A 4 -16.17 -13.53 21.50
N LYS A 5 -16.49 -14.65 22.15
CA LYS A 5 -15.90 -15.95 21.81
C LYS A 5 -16.22 -16.15 20.33
N SER A 6 -15.21 -16.13 19.47
CA SER A 6 -15.40 -16.56 18.08
C SER A 6 -16.05 -17.94 18.13
N ARG A 7 -17.25 -18.07 17.57
CA ARG A 7 -17.86 -19.39 17.36
C ARG A 7 -16.95 -20.12 16.38
N LYS A 8 -16.07 -20.99 16.91
CA LYS A 8 -15.33 -21.98 16.11
C LYS A 8 -16.38 -22.78 15.34
N LYS A 9 -16.35 -22.67 14.01
CA LYS A 9 -17.16 -23.52 13.15
C LYS A 9 -16.25 -24.62 12.62
N ASN A 10 -16.66 -25.86 12.80
CA ASN A 10 -16.00 -27.00 12.20
C ASN A 10 -16.48 -27.12 10.74
N GLY A 11 -15.57 -27.46 9.84
CA GLY A 11 -15.87 -27.76 8.45
C GLY A 11 -15.14 -29.01 7.99
N SER A 12 -15.60 -29.56 6.89
CA SER A 12 -14.96 -30.63 6.13
C SER A 12 -14.77 -30.18 4.69
N GLY A 13 -13.69 -30.60 4.05
CA GLY A 13 -13.42 -30.26 2.67
C GLY A 13 -12.33 -31.11 2.04
N GLU A 14 -11.98 -30.75 0.82
CA GLU A 14 -10.96 -31.40 0.00
C GLU A 14 -9.75 -30.48 -0.16
N ILE A 15 -8.55 -30.98 0.11
CA ILE A 15 -7.31 -30.26 -0.22
C ILE A 15 -7.12 -30.31 -1.73
N ILE A 16 -7.25 -29.15 -2.38
CA ILE A 16 -7.15 -28.99 -3.82
C ILE A 16 -5.74 -28.58 -4.27
N ASP A 17 -5.01 -27.86 -3.41
CA ASP A 17 -3.69 -27.35 -3.71
C ASP A 17 -2.75 -27.43 -2.51
N ILE A 18 -1.48 -27.74 -2.80
CA ILE A 18 -0.40 -27.75 -1.82
C ILE A 18 0.82 -27.04 -2.39
N PHE A 19 1.26 -26.03 -1.64
CA PHE A 19 2.50 -25.29 -1.82
C PHE A 19 3.51 -25.68 -0.73
N ARG A 20 4.69 -25.06 -0.77
CA ARG A 20 5.78 -25.37 0.17
C ARG A 20 5.41 -25.10 1.63
N ASN A 21 4.58 -24.09 1.89
CA ASN A 21 4.28 -23.59 3.25
C ASN A 21 2.78 -23.53 3.57
N TYR A 22 1.91 -23.68 2.58
CA TYR A 22 0.46 -23.59 2.76
C TYR A 22 -0.26 -24.42 1.69
N GLY A 23 -1.57 -24.57 1.81
CA GLY A 23 -2.44 -25.13 0.78
C GLY A 23 -3.83 -24.51 0.83
N PHE A 24 -4.72 -24.98 -0.04
CA PHE A 24 -6.13 -24.59 -0.07
C PHE A 24 -7.05 -25.79 0.12
N ILE A 25 -8.11 -25.58 0.90
CA ILE A 25 -9.19 -26.54 1.10
C ILE A 25 -10.43 -26.00 0.41
N ARG A 26 -11.00 -26.78 -0.49
CA ARG A 26 -12.33 -26.54 -1.05
C ARG A 26 -13.41 -27.11 -0.14
N THR A 27 -14.43 -26.34 0.19
CA THR A 27 -15.47 -26.74 1.15
C THR A 27 -16.83 -26.10 0.85
N ASP A 28 -17.90 -26.81 1.21
CA ASP A 28 -19.27 -26.27 1.20
C ASP A 28 -19.78 -26.01 2.63
N SER A 29 -18.93 -26.22 3.64
CA SER A 29 -19.32 -26.28 5.05
C SER A 29 -19.82 -24.95 5.63
N PHE A 30 -19.61 -23.83 4.95
CA PHE A 30 -19.94 -22.50 5.46
C PHE A 30 -20.93 -21.71 4.60
N GLY A 31 -21.71 -22.40 3.76
CA GLY A 31 -22.90 -21.86 3.10
C GLY A 31 -22.66 -21.24 1.73
N GLN A 32 -21.57 -21.61 1.05
CA GLN A 32 -21.40 -21.47 -0.39
C GLN A 32 -20.69 -22.70 -0.92
N ASP A 33 -21.07 -23.09 -2.13
CA ASP A 33 -20.46 -24.21 -2.82
C ASP A 33 -19.05 -23.83 -3.29
N MET A 34 -18.13 -24.76 -3.17
CA MET A 34 -16.74 -24.68 -3.66
C MET A 34 -15.90 -23.55 -3.02
N GLU A 35 -16.14 -23.18 -1.75
CA GLU A 35 -15.35 -22.16 -1.04
C GLU A 35 -13.91 -22.63 -0.84
N GLU A 36 -12.93 -21.83 -1.26
CA GLU A 36 -11.50 -22.13 -1.08
C GLU A 36 -10.92 -21.41 0.16
N ILE A 37 -10.38 -22.18 1.10
CA ILE A 37 -9.89 -21.68 2.39
C ILE A 37 -8.41 -22.04 2.57
N PRO A 38 -7.52 -21.05 2.79
CA PRO A 38 -6.10 -21.33 2.99
C PRO A 38 -5.82 -21.99 4.34
N PHE A 39 -4.77 -22.81 4.40
CA PHE A 39 -4.21 -23.39 5.62
C PHE A 39 -2.69 -23.44 5.59
N GLU A 40 -2.05 -23.38 6.75
CA GLU A 40 -0.59 -23.46 6.89
C GLU A 40 -0.10 -24.92 7.01
N ILE A 41 1.01 -25.25 6.34
CA ILE A 41 1.68 -26.55 6.49
C ILE A 41 2.42 -26.56 7.82
N THR A 42 2.08 -27.52 8.68
CA THR A 42 2.72 -27.66 10.01
C THR A 42 3.89 -28.64 9.96
N LYS A 43 4.78 -28.56 10.96
CA LYS A 43 5.91 -29.49 11.08
C LYS A 43 5.47 -30.95 11.15
N ASP A 44 4.32 -31.22 11.77
CA ASP A 44 3.77 -32.58 11.93
C ASP A 44 3.32 -33.19 10.59
N MET A 45 3.13 -32.36 9.56
CA MET A 45 2.83 -32.80 8.20
C MET A 45 4.10 -33.13 7.40
N ILE A 46 5.29 -32.80 7.90
CA ILE A 46 6.54 -32.96 7.14
C ILE A 46 7.21 -34.29 7.50
N GLN A 47 7.45 -35.11 6.49
CA GLN A 47 8.22 -36.35 6.59
C GLN A 47 9.55 -36.22 5.85
N TYR A 48 10.60 -36.82 6.41
CA TYR A 48 11.90 -36.95 5.77
C TYR A 48 12.10 -38.39 5.30
N LYS A 49 12.30 -38.57 3.99
CA LYS A 49 12.60 -39.86 3.36
C LYS A 49 13.71 -39.66 2.33
N ASP A 50 14.78 -40.45 2.42
CA ASP A 50 15.90 -40.44 1.46
C ASP A 50 16.50 -39.04 1.20
N GLY A 51 16.64 -38.24 2.26
CA GLY A 51 17.18 -36.86 2.16
C GLY A 51 16.22 -35.84 1.56
N LYS A 52 14.98 -36.20 1.28
CA LYS A 52 13.92 -35.33 0.74
C LYS A 52 12.81 -35.09 1.74
N GLU A 53 12.18 -33.91 1.64
CA GLU A 53 11.01 -33.53 2.42
C GLU A 53 9.72 -33.89 1.65
N PHE A 54 8.77 -34.49 2.35
CA PHE A 54 7.44 -34.79 1.85
C PHE A 54 6.39 -34.18 2.77
N ILE A 55 5.30 -33.68 2.19
CA ILE A 55 4.10 -33.26 2.91
C ILE A 55 3.14 -34.45 2.93
N GLU A 56 2.82 -34.94 4.13
CA GLU A 56 1.80 -35.94 4.38
C GLU A 56 0.46 -35.28 4.73
N TYR A 57 -0.61 -35.72 4.06
CA TYR A 57 -1.96 -35.21 4.24
C TYR A 57 -2.97 -36.24 3.73
N SER A 58 -4.26 -36.06 4.03
CA SER A 58 -5.36 -36.75 3.35
C SER A 58 -6.11 -35.77 2.46
N VAL A 59 -6.60 -36.23 1.31
CA VAL A 59 -7.40 -35.41 0.38
C VAL A 59 -8.61 -34.81 1.10
N ASN A 60 -9.40 -35.66 1.76
CA ASN A 60 -10.48 -35.21 2.63
C ASN A 60 -9.94 -34.83 4.01
N VAL A 61 -10.33 -33.66 4.51
CA VAL A 61 -9.85 -33.13 5.79
C VAL A 61 -10.96 -32.46 6.58
N ASN A 62 -10.93 -32.62 7.90
CA ASN A 62 -11.77 -31.83 8.81
C ASN A 62 -10.93 -30.72 9.45
N PHE A 63 -11.50 -29.55 9.68
CA PHE A 63 -10.77 -28.40 10.21
C PHE A 63 -11.67 -27.47 11.03
N GLU A 64 -11.03 -26.55 11.76
CA GLU A 64 -11.69 -25.43 12.44
C GLU A 64 -11.45 -24.14 11.64
N LEU A 65 -12.51 -23.37 11.38
CA LEU A 65 -12.38 -22.08 10.73
C LEU A 65 -11.98 -20.98 11.73
N LYS A 66 -10.80 -20.38 11.53
CA LYS A 66 -10.34 -19.19 12.26
C LYS A 66 -10.66 -17.95 11.44
N LYS A 67 -11.34 -16.98 12.07
CA LYS A 67 -11.64 -15.67 11.47
C LYS A 67 -10.73 -14.60 12.08
N GLY A 68 -10.31 -13.62 11.27
CA GLY A 68 -9.54 -12.47 11.74
C GLY A 68 -8.03 -12.74 11.79
N VAL A 69 -7.52 -13.60 10.92
CA VAL A 69 -6.07 -13.76 10.72
C VAL A 69 -5.59 -12.57 9.91
N PHE A 70 -4.61 -11.83 10.42
CA PHE A 70 -4.13 -10.62 9.76
C PHE A 70 -2.99 -10.95 8.79
N LEU A 71 -3.24 -10.77 7.50
CA LEU A 71 -2.30 -11.03 6.41
C LEU A 71 -2.46 -9.94 5.35
N ARG A 72 -1.33 -9.36 4.87
CA ARG A 72 -1.31 -8.31 3.83
C ARG A 72 -2.28 -7.15 4.12
N ASP A 73 -2.17 -6.61 5.33
CA ASP A 73 -2.96 -5.46 5.80
C ASP A 73 -4.49 -5.72 5.86
N ARG A 74 -4.89 -7.01 5.91
CA ARG A 74 -6.29 -7.44 5.86
C ARG A 74 -6.57 -8.62 6.78
N ASN A 75 -7.83 -8.73 7.24
CA ASN A 75 -8.29 -9.89 7.99
C ASN A 75 -8.85 -10.95 7.04
N ILE A 76 -8.26 -12.14 7.05
CA ILE A 76 -8.71 -13.29 6.25
C ILE A 76 -9.33 -14.40 7.13
N ARG A 77 -9.84 -15.43 6.45
CA ARG A 77 -10.30 -16.68 7.04
C ARG A 77 -9.25 -17.75 6.75
N GLU A 78 -8.96 -18.58 7.74
CA GLU A 78 -7.92 -19.61 7.66
C GLU A 78 -8.43 -20.89 8.31
N ALA A 79 -8.10 -22.03 7.71
CA ALA A 79 -8.35 -23.34 8.29
C ALA A 79 -7.20 -23.71 9.25
N ILE A 80 -7.56 -24.06 10.48
CA ILE A 80 -6.64 -24.48 11.54
C ILE A 80 -7.07 -25.83 12.12
N ASN A 81 -6.20 -26.47 12.92
CA ASN A 81 -6.49 -27.72 13.60
C ASN A 81 -6.98 -28.82 12.63
N LEU A 82 -6.23 -29.00 11.53
CA LEU A 82 -6.55 -29.97 10.50
C LEU A 82 -6.51 -31.39 11.08
N LYS A 83 -7.52 -32.19 10.73
CA LYS A 83 -7.66 -33.59 11.12
C LYS A 83 -7.75 -34.44 9.86
N PHE A 84 -6.61 -35.07 9.54
CA PHE A 84 -6.48 -35.96 8.41
C PHE A 84 -7.09 -37.33 8.69
N ASP A 85 -7.62 -37.96 7.64
CA ASP A 85 -8.01 -39.36 7.66
C ASP A 85 -6.76 -40.24 7.65
N LYS A 86 -6.46 -40.84 8.80
CA LYS A 86 -5.28 -41.68 9.01
C LYS A 86 -5.24 -42.91 8.11
N ASN A 87 -6.39 -43.36 7.59
CA ASN A 87 -6.46 -44.52 6.71
C ASN A 87 -6.18 -44.18 5.25
N ASN A 88 -6.18 -42.89 4.88
CA ASN A 88 -6.08 -42.39 3.50
C ASN A 88 -5.01 -41.30 3.37
N LEU A 89 -3.88 -41.46 4.07
CA LEU A 89 -2.75 -40.53 3.97
C LEU A 89 -1.99 -40.74 2.67
N ILE A 90 -1.67 -39.63 2.02
CA ILE A 90 -0.83 -39.55 0.83
C ILE A 90 0.34 -38.60 1.10
N THR A 91 1.44 -38.81 0.37
CA THR A 91 2.65 -37.97 0.48
C THR A 91 2.92 -37.28 -0.84
N ARG A 92 3.21 -35.97 -0.78
CA ARG A 92 3.66 -35.17 -1.92
C ARG A 92 5.05 -34.62 -1.64
N GLU A 93 5.99 -34.76 -2.58
CA GLU A 93 7.32 -34.16 -2.43
C GLU A 93 7.19 -32.64 -2.22
N ARG A 94 7.80 -32.13 -1.16
CA ARG A 94 7.74 -30.71 -0.81
C ARG A 94 8.64 -29.94 -1.77
N LYS A 95 8.04 -29.01 -2.53
CA LYS A 95 8.78 -28.12 -3.45
C LYS A 95 9.97 -27.49 -2.73
N GLN A 96 11.18 -27.60 -3.28
CA GLN A 96 12.39 -27.03 -2.70
C GLN A 96 12.39 -25.50 -2.78
N SER A 97 13.14 -24.83 -1.89
CA SER A 97 13.39 -23.40 -2.03
C SER A 97 14.37 -23.17 -3.16
N ILE A 98 14.04 -22.23 -4.04
CA ILE A 98 14.85 -21.91 -5.21
C ILE A 98 15.83 -20.78 -4.83
N PRO A 99 17.13 -20.85 -5.23
CA PRO A 99 18.09 -19.77 -5.03
C PRO A 99 17.64 -18.46 -5.67
N TYR A 100 18.18 -17.33 -5.20
CA TYR A 100 17.79 -15.99 -5.68
C TYR A 100 17.90 -15.84 -7.20
N LEU A 101 19.05 -16.16 -7.80
CA LEU A 101 19.26 -15.96 -9.25
C LEU A 101 18.36 -16.87 -10.10
N GLU A 102 18.04 -18.07 -9.63
CA GLU A 102 17.07 -18.93 -10.30
C GLU A 102 15.66 -18.35 -10.21
N GLN A 103 15.27 -17.75 -9.09
CA GLN A 103 14.00 -17.00 -9.01
C GLN A 103 13.97 -15.83 -10.00
N VAL A 104 15.10 -15.10 -10.17
CA VAL A 104 15.20 -14.02 -11.18
C VAL A 104 15.00 -14.58 -12.58
N LYS A 105 15.72 -15.63 -12.96
CA LYS A 105 15.60 -16.26 -14.29
C LYS A 105 14.19 -16.77 -14.56
N GLU A 106 13.58 -17.45 -13.59
CA GLU A 106 12.20 -17.94 -13.71
C GLU A 106 11.21 -16.79 -13.92
N LYS A 107 11.30 -15.73 -13.11
CA LYS A 107 10.42 -14.56 -13.23
C LYS A 107 10.64 -13.80 -14.54
N PHE A 108 11.89 -13.59 -14.94
CA PHE A 108 12.22 -12.91 -16.19
C PHE A 108 11.66 -13.68 -17.38
N ASN A 109 11.87 -14.99 -17.44
CA ASN A 109 11.27 -15.80 -18.50
C ASN A 109 9.74 -15.79 -18.46
N TYR A 110 9.15 -15.88 -17.26
CA TYR A 110 7.70 -15.88 -17.09
C TYR A 110 7.04 -14.57 -17.53
N PHE A 111 7.70 -13.42 -17.36
CA PHE A 111 7.20 -12.10 -17.74
C PHE A 111 7.89 -11.50 -18.97
N ASN A 112 8.54 -12.32 -19.79
CA ASN A 112 9.18 -11.90 -21.05
C ASN A 112 10.23 -10.78 -20.91
N VAL A 113 10.99 -10.81 -19.81
CA VAL A 113 12.19 -9.97 -19.61
C VAL A 113 13.41 -10.67 -20.20
N GLU A 114 14.15 -9.97 -21.06
CA GLU A 114 15.36 -10.47 -21.68
C GLU A 114 16.53 -10.49 -20.71
N ILE A 115 17.23 -11.62 -20.67
CA ILE A 115 18.55 -11.72 -20.07
C ILE A 115 19.57 -11.44 -21.18
N PRO A 116 20.50 -10.48 -20.98
CA PRO A 116 21.52 -10.17 -21.98
C PRO A 116 22.48 -11.34 -22.21
N ASP A 117 23.25 -11.26 -23.29
CA ASP A 117 24.32 -12.22 -23.56
C ASP A 117 25.41 -12.17 -22.48
N LEU A 118 25.39 -13.15 -21.58
CA LEU A 118 26.31 -13.25 -20.45
C LEU A 118 27.77 -13.47 -20.89
N GLN A 119 28.02 -14.08 -22.05
CA GLN A 119 29.39 -14.25 -22.54
C GLN A 119 29.96 -12.92 -23.04
N LYS A 120 29.13 -12.14 -23.73
CA LYS A 120 29.49 -10.78 -24.12
C LYS A 120 29.75 -9.91 -22.88
N LEU A 121 28.85 -9.93 -21.89
CA LEU A 121 29.04 -9.17 -20.64
C LEU A 121 30.28 -9.60 -19.87
N LYS A 122 30.55 -10.91 -19.78
CA LYS A 122 31.77 -11.41 -19.13
C LYS A 122 33.02 -10.84 -19.80
N LYS A 123 33.04 -10.80 -21.15
CA LYS A 123 34.14 -10.20 -21.90
C LYS A 123 34.27 -8.70 -21.62
N ASP A 124 33.15 -7.99 -21.54
CA ASP A 124 33.12 -6.56 -21.25
C ASP A 124 33.61 -6.27 -19.81
N PHE A 125 33.22 -7.08 -18.81
CA PHE A 125 33.72 -6.96 -17.42
C PHE A 125 35.20 -7.31 -17.24
N LEU A 126 35.72 -8.18 -18.12
CA LEU A 126 37.15 -8.50 -18.16
C LEU A 126 37.96 -7.50 -18.99
N SER A 127 37.30 -6.60 -19.74
CA SER A 127 37.96 -5.56 -20.51
C SER A 127 38.62 -4.54 -19.57
N THR A 128 39.92 -4.33 -19.77
CA THR A 128 40.69 -3.33 -19.01
C THR A 128 40.91 -2.04 -19.77
N LYS A 129 40.28 -1.87 -20.95
CA LYS A 129 40.57 -0.77 -21.87
C LYS A 129 40.29 0.60 -21.23
N ASP A 130 39.11 0.76 -20.65
CA ASP A 130 38.71 2.04 -20.03
C ASP A 130 39.55 2.36 -18.79
N PHE A 131 39.91 1.33 -18.02
CA PHE A 131 40.78 1.48 -16.85
C PHE A 131 42.23 1.83 -17.24
N ARG A 132 42.72 1.29 -18.37
CA ARG A 132 44.04 1.64 -18.92
C ARG A 132 44.08 3.10 -19.36
N ASP A 133 43.05 3.57 -20.04
CA ASP A 133 42.96 4.96 -20.52
C ASP A 133 42.86 5.96 -19.35
N LEU A 134 42.16 5.60 -18.26
CA LEU A 134 42.14 6.36 -17.01
C LEU A 134 43.53 6.44 -16.35
N LEU A 135 44.23 5.32 -16.20
CA LEU A 135 45.55 5.28 -15.54
C LEU A 135 46.66 6.00 -16.34
N LEU A 136 46.54 6.05 -17.67
CA LEU A 136 47.47 6.81 -18.53
C LEU A 136 47.35 8.32 -18.31
N ASN A 137 46.17 8.83 -17.92
CA ASN A 137 45.96 10.24 -17.63
C ASN A 137 46.55 10.68 -16.27
N ASP A 138 46.84 9.72 -15.37
CA ASP A 138 47.34 9.96 -14.01
C ASP A 138 48.88 9.91 -13.89
N ASN A 139 49.62 10.00 -15.02
CA ASN A 139 51.10 9.91 -15.07
C ASN A 139 51.69 8.65 -14.41
N VAL A 140 50.96 7.54 -14.41
CA VAL A 140 51.44 6.24 -13.90
C VAL A 140 52.40 5.62 -14.91
N SER A 141 53.52 5.04 -14.45
CA SER A 141 54.49 4.41 -15.35
C SER A 141 53.87 3.19 -16.08
N PRO A 142 54.16 2.97 -17.38
CA PRO A 142 53.57 1.86 -18.14
C PRO A 142 53.73 0.47 -17.48
N SER A 143 54.89 0.20 -16.88
CA SER A 143 55.15 -1.04 -16.15
C SER A 143 54.23 -1.28 -14.95
N LYS A 144 53.87 -0.20 -14.25
CA LYS A 144 52.98 -0.25 -13.07
C LYS A 144 51.52 -0.35 -13.50
N ILE A 145 51.16 0.26 -14.62
CA ILE A 145 49.85 0.07 -15.27
C ILE A 145 49.67 -1.40 -15.62
N ASP A 146 50.62 -2.03 -16.31
CA ASP A 146 50.50 -3.43 -16.72
C ASP A 146 50.43 -4.39 -15.51
N GLU A 147 51.12 -4.10 -14.41
CA GLU A 147 51.01 -4.85 -13.15
C GLU A 147 49.61 -4.73 -12.52
N ILE A 148 49.07 -3.51 -12.42
CA ILE A 148 47.73 -3.24 -11.88
C ILE A 148 46.68 -3.94 -12.73
N LEU A 149 46.76 -3.83 -14.06
CA LEU A 149 45.84 -4.49 -14.98
C LEU A 149 45.90 -6.01 -14.85
N SER A 150 47.09 -6.60 -14.75
CA SER A 150 47.24 -8.05 -14.55
C SER A 150 46.59 -8.51 -13.24
N ASN A 151 46.77 -7.77 -12.15
CA ASN A 151 46.16 -8.09 -10.85
C ASN A 151 44.64 -7.89 -10.87
N PHE A 152 44.15 -6.88 -11.57
CA PHE A 152 42.72 -6.63 -11.77
C PHE A 152 42.07 -7.74 -12.59
N SER A 153 42.64 -8.11 -13.73
CA SER A 153 42.13 -9.23 -14.55
C SER A 153 42.09 -10.54 -13.76
N LYS A 154 43.17 -10.88 -13.02
CA LYS A 154 43.18 -12.06 -12.14
C LYS A 154 42.07 -12.02 -11.08
N SER A 155 41.83 -10.84 -10.50
CA SER A 155 40.78 -10.67 -9.50
C SER A 155 39.39 -10.84 -10.11
N ASN A 156 39.14 -10.26 -11.29
CA ASN A 156 37.87 -10.40 -11.99
C ASN A 156 37.63 -11.84 -12.46
N GLU A 157 38.65 -12.56 -12.92
CA GLU A 157 38.55 -14.00 -13.24
C GLU A 157 38.15 -14.85 -12.02
N LEU A 158 38.58 -14.46 -10.82
CA LEU A 158 38.19 -15.11 -9.57
C LEU A 158 36.76 -14.76 -9.12
N ILE A 159 36.18 -13.66 -9.61
CA ILE A 159 34.81 -13.23 -9.29
C ILE A 159 33.83 -13.84 -10.29
N PHE A 160 34.11 -13.73 -11.59
CA PHE A 160 33.20 -14.14 -12.67
C PHE A 160 33.40 -15.60 -13.10
N LYS A 161 33.28 -16.53 -12.15
CA LYS A 161 33.52 -17.97 -12.41
C LYS A 161 32.40 -18.59 -13.21
N THR A 162 31.17 -18.20 -12.91
CA THR A 162 29.94 -18.76 -13.47
C THR A 162 29.12 -17.69 -14.18
N ASP A 163 28.18 -18.11 -15.03
CA ASP A 163 27.21 -17.22 -15.65
C ASP A 163 26.33 -16.51 -14.60
N ASP A 164 26.10 -17.15 -13.45
CA ASP A 164 25.39 -16.58 -12.31
C ASP A 164 26.14 -15.41 -11.67
N ASP A 165 27.47 -15.50 -11.55
CA ASP A 165 28.29 -14.40 -11.03
C ASP A 165 28.22 -13.19 -11.97
N VAL A 166 28.23 -13.44 -13.29
CA VAL A 166 28.12 -12.40 -14.32
C VAL A 166 26.73 -11.77 -14.29
N LEU A 167 25.67 -12.58 -14.22
CA LEU A 167 24.29 -12.11 -14.13
C LEU A 167 24.07 -11.26 -12.87
N TYR A 168 24.60 -11.70 -11.73
CA TYR A 168 24.47 -10.96 -10.47
C TYR A 168 25.10 -9.56 -10.55
N GLU A 169 26.33 -9.46 -11.08
CA GLU A 169 26.99 -8.16 -11.23
C GLU A 169 26.35 -7.30 -12.32
N TYR A 170 25.83 -7.88 -13.41
CA TYR A 170 25.02 -7.15 -14.39
C TYR A 170 23.77 -6.53 -13.76
N LEU A 171 22.96 -7.33 -13.04
CA LEU A 171 21.76 -6.85 -12.36
C LEU A 171 22.09 -5.69 -11.42
N LYS A 172 23.19 -5.80 -10.67
CA LYS A 172 23.66 -4.76 -9.75
C LYS A 172 24.09 -3.48 -10.48
N GLN A 173 24.77 -3.59 -11.62
CA GLN A 173 25.18 -2.44 -12.43
C GLN A 173 24.00 -1.70 -13.05
N GLU A 174 22.98 -2.42 -13.50
CA GLU A 174 21.72 -1.85 -13.98
C GLU A 174 20.88 -1.20 -12.86
N GLY A 175 21.22 -1.46 -11.59
CA GLY A 175 20.47 -0.96 -10.44
C GLY A 175 19.30 -1.85 -10.02
N PHE A 176 19.23 -3.09 -10.51
CA PHE A 176 18.24 -4.08 -10.09
C PHE A 176 18.54 -4.60 -8.69
N HIS A 177 17.53 -4.58 -7.82
CA HIS A 177 17.64 -5.03 -6.44
C HIS A 177 16.70 -6.21 -6.16
N PRO A 178 17.03 -7.12 -5.21
CA PRO A 178 16.21 -8.31 -4.95
C PRO A 178 14.73 -8.06 -4.67
N TYR A 179 14.39 -6.96 -3.99
CA TYR A 179 12.99 -6.62 -3.69
C TYR A 179 12.19 -6.24 -4.95
N MET A 180 12.85 -5.89 -6.06
CA MET A 180 12.17 -5.59 -7.32
C MET A 180 11.48 -6.83 -7.91
N LEU A 181 11.75 -8.02 -7.38
CA LEU A 181 10.96 -9.20 -7.68
C LEU A 181 9.47 -9.05 -7.28
N GLU A 182 9.15 -8.15 -6.35
CA GLU A 182 7.76 -7.81 -5.97
C GLU A 182 6.97 -7.15 -7.10
N TYR A 183 7.62 -6.57 -8.12
CA TYR A 183 6.91 -5.98 -9.26
C TYR A 183 6.32 -7.03 -10.22
N PHE A 184 6.85 -8.25 -10.22
CA PHE A 184 6.43 -9.32 -11.13
C PHE A 184 5.12 -10.01 -10.69
N VAL A 185 4.01 -9.30 -10.88
CA VAL A 185 2.62 -9.72 -10.61
C VAL A 185 1.74 -9.60 -11.86
N ASN A 186 0.76 -10.49 -12.03
CA ASN A 186 -0.09 -10.56 -13.23
C ASN A 186 -0.98 -9.32 -13.46
N GLY A 187 -1.12 -8.45 -12.45
CA GLY A 187 -1.84 -7.18 -12.58
C GLY A 187 -0.98 -6.01 -13.07
N LEU A 188 0.34 -6.13 -13.00
CA LEU A 188 1.28 -5.15 -13.54
C LEU A 188 1.79 -5.57 -14.91
N PHE A 189 1.98 -6.87 -15.12
CA PHE A 189 2.44 -7.47 -16.36
C PHE A 189 1.50 -8.60 -16.79
N LEU A 190 1.30 -8.80 -18.08
CA LEU A 190 0.83 -10.10 -18.55
C LEU A 190 1.98 -11.11 -18.59
N ASN A 191 1.72 -12.33 -18.13
CA ASN A 191 2.72 -13.37 -18.25
C ASN A 191 2.84 -13.85 -19.70
N LYS A 192 3.99 -14.42 -20.05
CA LYS A 192 4.34 -14.89 -21.39
C LYS A 192 3.32 -15.88 -21.96
N GLY A 193 2.70 -16.69 -21.10
CA GLY A 193 1.65 -17.63 -21.50
C GLY A 193 0.40 -16.90 -21.99
N GLU A 194 -0.13 -16.00 -21.16
CA GLU A 194 -1.28 -15.14 -21.50
C GLU A 194 -0.99 -14.24 -22.70
N LEU A 195 0.17 -13.61 -22.72
CA LEU A 195 0.60 -12.74 -23.81
C LEU A 195 0.65 -13.47 -25.15
N SER A 196 1.09 -14.73 -25.16
CA SER A 196 1.16 -15.57 -26.37
C SER A 196 -0.20 -16.00 -26.91
N LEU A 197 -1.25 -15.99 -26.09
CA LEU A 197 -2.62 -16.25 -26.55
C LEU A 197 -3.25 -15.02 -27.24
N LEU A 198 -2.75 -13.82 -26.93
CA LEU A 198 -3.38 -12.55 -27.29
C LEU A 198 -2.58 -11.77 -28.33
N VAL A 199 -1.25 -11.88 -28.29
CA VAL A 199 -0.32 -11.12 -29.13
C VAL A 199 0.67 -12.09 -29.77
N PRO A 200 0.82 -12.08 -31.12
CA PRO A 200 1.82 -12.90 -31.80
C PRO A 200 3.23 -12.63 -31.26
N THR A 201 4.04 -13.68 -31.07
CA THR A 201 5.36 -13.61 -30.42
C THR A 201 6.26 -12.50 -30.98
N GLU A 202 6.22 -12.26 -32.30
CA GLU A 202 7.04 -11.24 -32.97
C GLU A 202 6.62 -9.80 -32.65
N LYS A 203 5.40 -9.60 -32.15
CA LYS A 203 4.83 -8.32 -31.74
C LYS A 203 4.80 -8.13 -30.22
N GLN A 204 5.23 -9.13 -29.45
CA GLN A 204 5.26 -9.04 -28.00
C GLN A 204 6.32 -8.04 -27.56
N GLN A 205 5.94 -7.12 -26.66
CA GLN A 205 6.91 -6.26 -26.01
C GLN A 205 7.91 -7.13 -25.26
N LYS A 206 9.19 -6.90 -25.56
CA LYS A 206 10.29 -7.51 -24.85
C LYS A 206 10.81 -6.52 -23.83
N LEU A 207 10.80 -6.94 -22.57
CA LEU A 207 11.21 -6.09 -21.46
C LEU A 207 12.69 -6.30 -21.18
N THR A 208 13.32 -5.27 -20.65
CA THR A 208 14.71 -5.27 -20.21
C THR A 208 14.76 -5.10 -18.70
N VAL A 209 15.93 -5.33 -18.10
CA VAL A 209 16.15 -5.04 -16.67
C VAL A 209 15.93 -3.55 -16.39
N SER A 210 16.35 -2.68 -17.30
CA SER A 210 16.22 -1.23 -17.17
C SER A 210 14.74 -0.78 -17.11
N ASP A 211 13.82 -1.49 -17.78
CA ASP A 211 12.37 -1.22 -17.67
C ASP A 211 11.86 -1.49 -16.25
N ILE A 212 12.32 -2.57 -15.61
CA ILE A 212 11.95 -2.89 -14.23
C ILE A 212 12.52 -1.87 -13.24
N VAL A 213 13.75 -1.41 -13.49
CA VAL A 213 14.39 -0.35 -12.70
C VAL A 213 13.64 0.98 -12.85
N LEU A 214 13.14 1.30 -14.05
CA LEU A 214 12.30 2.48 -14.28
C LEU A 214 10.97 2.38 -13.49
N ILE A 215 10.32 1.22 -13.48
CA ILE A 215 9.10 0.98 -12.69
C ILE A 215 9.36 1.19 -11.19
N ASP A 216 10.47 0.67 -10.67
CA ASP A 216 10.87 0.92 -9.28
C ASP A 216 11.09 2.42 -9.00
N LYS A 217 11.72 3.14 -9.93
CA LYS A 217 11.91 4.59 -9.82
C LYS A 217 10.58 5.35 -9.80
N ILE A 218 9.63 4.98 -10.66
CA ILE A 218 8.27 5.55 -10.68
C ILE A 218 7.56 5.27 -9.35
N ASP A 219 7.62 4.03 -8.84
CA ASP A 219 7.01 3.65 -7.57
C ASP A 219 7.66 4.35 -6.37
N LYS A 220 8.98 4.61 -6.39
CA LYS A 220 9.67 5.46 -5.39
C LYS A 220 9.09 6.88 -5.39
N ILE A 221 8.99 7.53 -6.55
CA ILE A 221 8.41 8.87 -6.67
C ILE A 221 6.96 8.87 -6.20
N PHE A 222 6.18 7.85 -6.57
CA PHE A 222 4.80 7.72 -6.14
C PHE A 222 4.67 7.62 -4.61
N ARG A 223 5.54 6.83 -3.97
CA ARG A 223 5.61 6.70 -2.51
C ARG A 223 5.99 8.00 -1.83
N GLU A 224 6.96 8.74 -2.36
CA GLU A 224 7.33 10.06 -1.85
C GLU A 224 6.16 11.03 -1.91
N LYS A 225 5.43 11.05 -3.04
CA LYS A 225 4.22 11.86 -3.23
C LYS A 225 3.11 11.45 -2.26
N ILE A 226 2.80 10.16 -2.14
CA ILE A 226 1.82 9.65 -1.17
C ILE A 226 2.17 10.08 0.25
N LEU A 227 3.42 9.88 0.67
CA LEU A 227 3.85 10.23 2.02
C LEU A 227 3.71 11.73 2.26
N LYS A 228 4.16 12.56 1.32
CA LYS A 228 3.99 14.02 1.36
C LYS A 228 2.51 14.41 1.46
N TRP A 229 1.66 13.87 0.60
CA TRP A 229 0.23 14.18 0.58
C TRP A 229 -0.48 13.80 1.89
N ILE A 230 -0.12 12.67 2.49
CA ILE A 230 -0.66 12.29 3.80
C ILE A 230 -0.19 13.23 4.91
N LEU A 231 1.10 13.62 4.92
CA LEU A 231 1.62 14.59 5.89
C LEU A 231 0.95 15.96 5.73
N GLU A 232 0.65 16.38 4.51
CA GLU A 232 -0.08 17.63 4.26
C GLU A 232 -1.54 17.56 4.72
N ILE A 233 -2.22 16.40 4.61
CA ILE A 233 -3.53 16.18 5.24
C ILE A 233 -3.43 16.33 6.77
N GLU A 234 -2.43 15.71 7.40
CA GLU A 234 -2.20 15.82 8.84
C GLU A 234 -2.00 17.29 9.25
N ASN A 235 -1.13 18.01 8.54
CA ASN A 235 -0.83 19.41 8.79
C ASN A 235 -2.04 20.33 8.56
N ALA A 236 -2.86 20.04 7.55
CA ALA A 236 -4.08 20.79 7.27
C ALA A 236 -5.08 20.67 8.44
N TYR A 237 -5.30 19.47 8.97
CA TYR A 237 -6.18 19.28 10.13
C TYR A 237 -5.63 19.89 11.43
N LYS A 238 -4.32 19.78 11.68
CA LYS A 238 -3.69 20.46 12.82
C LYS A 238 -3.85 21.98 12.71
N SER A 239 -3.63 22.52 11.52
CA SER A 239 -3.79 23.95 11.23
C SER A 239 -5.24 24.41 11.42
N LEU A 240 -6.21 23.60 11.00
CA LEU A 240 -7.64 23.83 11.22
C LEU A 240 -7.96 23.90 12.73
N LEU A 241 -7.51 22.91 13.51
CA LEU A 241 -7.74 22.87 14.96
C LEU A 241 -7.04 24.03 15.68
N SER A 242 -5.83 24.39 15.28
CA SER A 242 -5.09 25.55 15.81
C SER A 242 -5.84 26.86 15.57
N ARG A 243 -6.32 27.08 14.33
CA ARG A 243 -7.14 28.24 13.98
C ARG A 243 -8.41 28.31 14.82
N ILE A 244 -9.13 27.19 14.96
CA ILE A 244 -10.34 27.13 15.79
C ILE A 244 -10.02 27.48 17.24
N SER A 245 -8.96 26.88 17.79
CA SER A 245 -8.56 27.06 19.18
C SER A 245 -8.17 28.51 19.50
N THR A 246 -7.69 29.25 18.50
CA THR A 246 -7.21 30.63 18.67
C THR A 246 -8.27 31.68 18.37
N ASN A 247 -9.05 31.48 17.29
CA ASN A 247 -9.85 32.55 16.70
C ASN A 247 -11.35 32.38 16.90
N GLU A 248 -11.83 31.16 17.17
CA GLU A 248 -13.26 30.89 17.25
C GLU A 248 -13.76 30.93 18.70
N THR A 249 -14.95 31.49 18.90
CA THR A 249 -15.56 31.61 20.23
C THR A 249 -15.71 30.24 20.88
N GLY A 250 -14.98 30.02 21.97
CA GLY A 250 -15.04 28.78 22.74
C GLY A 250 -14.06 27.69 22.29
N GLY A 251 -13.34 27.90 21.20
CA GLY A 251 -12.29 26.99 20.74
C GLY A 251 -11.18 26.82 21.76
N ASP A 252 -10.79 27.91 22.44
CA ASP A 252 -9.81 27.96 23.53
C ASP A 252 -10.17 27.02 24.69
N ILE A 253 -11.44 27.07 25.11
CA ILE A 253 -11.97 26.23 26.20
C ILE A 253 -12.00 24.76 25.78
N ILE A 254 -12.44 24.48 24.55
CA ILE A 254 -12.50 23.11 24.01
C ILE A 254 -11.09 22.53 23.90
N ALA A 255 -10.13 23.30 23.40
CA ALA A 255 -8.73 22.92 23.32
C ALA A 255 -8.14 22.59 24.71
N GLY A 256 -8.40 23.44 25.71
CA GLY A 256 -8.01 23.19 27.09
C GLY A 256 -8.58 21.89 27.65
N ASN A 257 -9.86 21.61 27.39
CA ASN A 257 -10.52 20.35 27.80
C ASN A 257 -9.90 19.12 27.13
N VAL A 258 -9.57 19.22 25.85
CA VAL A 258 -8.85 18.17 25.12
C VAL A 258 -7.49 17.91 25.76
N VAL A 259 -6.67 18.95 25.98
CA VAL A 259 -5.35 18.77 26.59
C VAL A 259 -5.46 18.18 27.99
N LYS A 260 -6.41 18.64 28.80
CA LYS A 260 -6.70 18.09 30.14
C LYS A 260 -7.09 16.61 30.08
N TYR A 261 -7.87 16.21 29.09
CA TYR A 261 -8.21 14.80 28.88
C TYR A 261 -6.98 13.96 28.52
N TRP A 262 -6.05 14.49 27.72
CA TRP A 262 -4.78 13.82 27.42
C TRP A 262 -3.88 13.70 28.65
N ALA A 263 -3.72 14.79 29.40
CA ALA A 263 -2.88 14.84 30.60
C ALA A 263 -3.30 13.82 31.66
N ASN A 264 -4.61 13.60 31.80
CA ASN A 264 -5.21 12.72 32.80
C ASN A 264 -5.51 11.30 32.26
N SER A 265 -5.09 10.98 31.04
CA SER A 265 -5.39 9.69 30.44
C SER A 265 -4.55 8.57 31.05
N THR A 266 -5.18 7.42 31.35
CA THR A 266 -4.48 6.18 31.72
C THR A 266 -3.92 5.45 30.51
N ASP A 267 -4.23 5.91 29.30
CA ASP A 267 -3.70 5.38 28.05
C ASP A 267 -2.19 5.72 27.93
N LYS A 268 -1.36 4.69 27.72
CA LYS A 268 0.10 4.83 27.64
C LYS A 268 0.55 5.70 26.47
N GLU A 269 -0.17 5.66 25.35
CA GLU A 269 0.17 6.43 24.16
C GLU A 269 -0.13 7.91 24.40
N LYS A 270 -1.33 8.23 24.89
CA LYS A 270 -1.75 9.62 25.19
C LYS A 270 -0.87 10.26 26.26
N SER A 271 -0.58 9.54 27.34
CA SER A 271 0.30 10.02 28.41
C SER A 271 1.75 10.21 27.92
N SER A 272 2.24 9.34 27.03
CA SER A 272 3.55 9.51 26.39
C SER A 272 3.59 10.74 25.48
N GLN A 273 2.57 10.97 24.66
CA GLN A 273 2.44 12.16 23.81
C GLN A 273 2.48 13.45 24.64
N TYR A 274 1.67 13.51 25.70
CA TYR A 274 1.66 14.65 26.60
C TYR A 274 3.04 14.92 27.22
N LYS A 275 3.72 13.87 27.69
CA LYS A 275 5.06 13.97 28.25
C LYS A 275 6.10 14.44 27.21
N ARG A 276 6.02 13.96 25.97
CA ARG A 276 6.91 14.42 24.88
C ARG A 276 6.68 15.89 24.56
N ALA A 277 5.42 16.31 24.47
CA ALA A 277 5.06 17.70 24.22
C ALA A 277 5.61 18.63 25.32
N LYS A 278 5.38 18.30 26.60
CA LYS A 278 5.93 19.06 27.74
C LYS A 278 7.45 19.15 27.75
N ASN A 279 8.15 18.13 27.24
CA ASN A 279 9.61 18.08 27.22
C ASN A 279 10.23 18.71 25.97
N ARG A 280 9.45 19.02 24.93
CA ARG A 280 9.95 19.40 23.60
C ARG A 280 10.92 20.57 23.63
N TYR A 281 10.59 21.59 24.40
CA TYR A 281 11.37 22.83 24.48
C TYR A 281 12.25 22.93 25.72
N LYS A 282 12.33 21.86 26.51
CA LYS A 282 13.09 21.87 27.76
C LYS A 282 14.57 22.13 27.45
N TYR A 283 15.14 23.13 28.12
CA TYR A 283 16.54 23.56 27.98
C TYR A 283 16.90 24.23 26.63
N LEU A 284 15.91 24.66 25.84
CA LEU A 284 16.13 25.45 24.63
C LEU A 284 15.93 26.93 24.93
N ARG A 285 16.68 27.83 24.27
CA ARG A 285 16.59 29.28 24.49
C ARG A 285 15.20 29.88 24.22
N HIS A 286 14.42 29.26 23.35
CA HIS A 286 13.04 29.70 23.05
C HIS A 286 12.00 29.11 24.01
N SER A 287 12.41 28.39 25.07
CA SER A 287 11.48 27.93 26.11
C SER A 287 10.78 29.09 26.81
N ASP A 288 11.37 30.28 26.83
CA ASP A 288 10.79 31.49 27.46
C ASP A 288 9.45 31.91 26.84
N GLN A 289 9.15 31.43 25.62
CA GLN A 289 7.86 31.64 24.95
C GLN A 289 6.74 30.74 25.50
N PHE A 290 7.08 29.76 26.34
CA PHE A 290 6.16 28.74 26.84
C PHE A 290 6.24 28.64 28.37
N ASP A 291 5.14 28.93 29.05
CA ASP A 291 5.07 28.75 30.49
C ASP A 291 4.47 27.37 30.84
N TYR A 292 5.35 26.37 31.01
CA TYR A 292 4.97 25.01 31.44
C TYR A 292 4.94 24.81 32.96
N ILE A 293 5.23 25.86 33.73
CA ILE A 293 5.28 25.82 35.20
C ILE A 293 4.06 26.54 35.78
N GLY A 294 3.77 27.75 35.30
CA GLY A 294 2.63 28.55 35.72
C GLY A 294 1.30 28.13 35.09
N ASN A 295 1.32 27.50 33.90
CA ASN A 295 0.13 26.87 33.33
C ASN A 295 0.01 25.41 33.76
N GLU A 296 -1.19 25.00 34.17
CA GLU A 296 -1.50 23.62 34.57
C GLU A 296 -1.32 22.63 33.40
N PHE A 297 -1.58 23.09 32.16
CA PHE A 297 -1.55 22.29 30.94
C PHE A 297 -0.76 22.96 29.82
N ILE A 298 -0.22 22.15 28.90
CA ILE A 298 0.47 22.60 27.68
C ILE A 298 -0.51 23.19 26.65
N PRO A 299 -0.05 24.05 25.72
CA PRO A 299 -0.83 24.42 24.54
C PRO A 299 -1.25 23.21 23.70
N ILE A 300 -2.40 23.31 23.02
CA ILE A 300 -2.88 22.23 22.15
C ILE A 300 -1.96 22.00 20.96
N ASP A 301 -1.31 23.04 20.43
CA ASP A 301 -0.37 22.93 19.30
C ASP A 301 0.83 22.04 19.64
N ASP A 302 1.38 22.19 20.85
CA ASP A 302 2.47 21.33 21.34
C ASP A 302 2.07 19.86 21.42
N LEU A 303 0.81 19.61 21.82
CA LEU A 303 0.25 18.27 21.87
C LEU A 303 0.02 17.70 20.45
N MET A 304 -0.52 18.50 19.53
CA MET A 304 -0.78 18.11 18.14
C MET A 304 0.50 17.72 17.40
N ASP A 305 1.62 18.39 17.67
CA ASP A 305 2.91 18.07 17.07
C ASP A 305 3.48 16.71 17.49
N GLN A 306 2.92 16.07 18.54
CA GLN A 306 3.29 14.72 18.96
C GLN A 306 2.41 13.63 18.35
N MET A 307 1.50 14.00 17.44
CA MET A 307 0.52 13.10 16.82
C MET A 307 0.82 12.91 15.33
N ASP A 308 0.66 11.67 14.88
CA ASP A 308 0.54 11.31 13.47
C ASP A 308 -0.92 10.99 13.13
N LEU A 309 -1.20 10.56 11.89
CA LEU A 309 -2.51 10.12 11.45
C LEU A 309 -3.19 9.13 12.41
N SER A 310 -2.41 8.30 13.11
CA SER A 310 -2.94 7.25 13.97
C SER A 310 -3.66 7.79 15.19
N ASN A 311 -3.22 8.96 15.66
CA ASN A 311 -3.75 9.62 16.84
C ASN A 311 -4.62 10.83 16.51
N LEU A 312 -4.44 11.40 15.31
CA LEU A 312 -5.21 12.55 14.85
C LEU A 312 -6.72 12.27 14.81
N GLU A 313 -7.11 11.05 14.44
CA GLU A 313 -8.51 10.59 14.53
C GLU A 313 -9.08 10.73 15.95
N ASN A 314 -8.32 10.31 16.97
CA ASN A 314 -8.72 10.38 18.36
C ASN A 314 -8.79 11.83 18.85
N LEU A 315 -7.87 12.68 18.40
CA LEU A 315 -7.88 14.11 18.69
C LEU A 315 -9.14 14.76 18.14
N LEU A 316 -9.43 14.59 16.85
CA LEU A 316 -10.62 15.11 16.18
C LEU A 316 -11.90 14.65 16.88
N THR A 317 -11.99 13.35 17.19
CA THR A 317 -13.14 12.78 17.92
C THR A 317 -13.31 13.41 19.30
N SER A 318 -12.22 13.62 20.04
CA SER A 318 -12.27 14.23 21.37
C SER A 318 -12.68 15.70 21.30
N PHE A 319 -12.13 16.43 20.32
CA PHE A 319 -12.47 17.83 20.06
C PHE A 319 -13.97 17.99 19.75
N ASP A 320 -14.52 17.16 18.85
CA ASP A 320 -15.96 17.14 18.52
C ASP A 320 -16.84 16.77 19.74
N ASN A 321 -16.39 15.84 20.59
CA ASN A 321 -17.14 15.47 21.79
C ASN A 321 -17.23 16.61 22.80
N PHE A 322 -16.13 17.31 23.08
CA PHE A 322 -16.13 18.46 23.98
C PHE A 322 -16.91 19.65 23.39
N SER A 323 -16.83 19.83 22.08
CA SER A 323 -17.61 20.82 21.34
C SER A 323 -19.14 20.65 21.53
N LYS A 324 -19.64 19.41 21.59
CA LYS A 324 -21.05 19.10 21.83
C LYS A 324 -21.51 19.24 23.29
N ALA A 325 -20.61 19.07 24.25
CA ALA A 325 -20.94 19.02 25.68
C ALA A 325 -21.49 20.35 26.22
N GLY A 326 -21.36 21.45 25.46
CA GLY A 326 -21.70 22.80 25.89
C GLY A 326 -20.59 23.35 26.78
N ILE A 327 -20.16 24.57 26.50
CA ILE A 327 -19.13 25.27 27.24
C ILE A 327 -19.74 26.47 27.95
N GLU A 328 -19.19 26.82 29.10
CA GLU A 328 -19.56 28.03 29.83
C GLU A 328 -18.49 29.09 29.58
N LYS A 329 -18.87 30.21 28.97
CA LYS A 329 -17.98 31.36 28.72
C LYS A 329 -18.72 32.62 29.14
N ASP A 330 -18.10 33.42 30.00
CA ASP A 330 -18.66 34.67 30.52
C ASP A 330 -20.08 34.51 31.15
N GLY A 331 -20.31 33.38 31.83
CA GLY A 331 -21.60 33.04 32.46
C GLY A 331 -22.70 32.60 31.49
N GLN A 332 -22.39 32.44 30.20
CA GLN A 332 -23.32 31.93 29.18
C GLN A 332 -22.92 30.51 28.73
N LYS A 333 -23.92 29.63 28.58
CA LYS A 333 -23.73 28.32 27.97
C LYS A 333 -23.76 28.46 26.45
N ILE A 334 -22.62 28.23 25.80
CA ILE A 334 -22.46 28.26 24.36
C ILE A 334 -22.27 26.82 23.86
N LYS A 335 -22.91 26.46 22.73
CA LYS A 335 -22.55 25.26 21.97
C LYS A 335 -21.65 25.68 20.81
N ALA A 336 -20.35 25.58 21.01
CA ALA A 336 -19.36 25.89 19.97
C ALA A 336 -19.15 24.68 19.06
N ILE A 337 -20.18 24.33 18.27
CA ILE A 337 -20.11 23.25 17.27
C ILE A 337 -19.36 23.75 16.05
N PHE A 338 -18.28 23.07 15.69
CA PHE A 338 -17.49 23.40 14.50
C PHE A 338 -17.85 22.46 13.35
N PRO A 339 -18.61 22.92 12.33
CA PRO A 339 -19.17 22.04 11.29
C PRO A 339 -18.11 21.24 10.53
N TRP A 340 -16.97 21.85 10.23
CA TRP A 340 -15.89 21.17 9.51
C TRP A 340 -15.27 20.03 10.31
N VAL A 341 -15.01 20.24 11.61
CA VAL A 341 -14.48 19.20 12.50
C VAL A 341 -15.51 18.08 12.65
N ARG A 342 -16.79 18.43 12.84
CA ARG A 342 -17.88 17.46 12.94
C ARG A 342 -17.98 16.60 11.67
N ASP A 343 -17.95 17.23 10.50
CA ASP A 343 -18.01 16.56 9.21
C ASP A 343 -16.83 15.59 9.01
N ILE A 344 -15.61 16.01 9.36
CA ILE A 344 -14.43 15.12 9.30
C ILE A 344 -14.59 13.94 10.27
N VAL A 345 -15.06 14.17 11.50
CA VAL A 345 -15.23 13.11 12.51
C VAL A 345 -16.28 12.08 12.09
N LEU A 346 -17.32 12.48 11.35
CA LEU A 346 -18.31 11.57 10.80
C LEU A 346 -17.74 10.59 9.77
N HIS A 347 -16.65 10.97 9.09
CA HIS A 347 -16.02 10.18 8.02
C HIS A 347 -14.61 9.70 8.40
N LYS A 348 -14.32 9.65 9.70
CA LYS A 348 -12.95 9.44 10.19
C LYS A 348 -12.35 8.08 9.82
N GLU A 349 -13.18 7.11 9.43
CA GLU A 349 -12.71 5.79 8.99
C GLU A 349 -11.83 5.90 7.74
N VAL A 350 -12.10 6.87 6.85
CA VAL A 350 -11.28 7.14 5.66
C VAL A 350 -9.87 7.62 6.00
N LEU A 351 -9.66 8.19 7.20
CA LEU A 351 -8.33 8.54 7.69
C LEU A 351 -7.59 7.32 8.21
N ARG A 352 -8.28 6.41 8.89
CA ARG A 352 -7.64 5.24 9.48
C ARG A 352 -6.97 4.37 8.41
N ASP A 353 -7.59 4.27 7.24
CA ASP A 353 -7.16 3.36 6.19
C ASP A 353 -5.95 3.89 5.40
N LEU A 354 -5.70 5.21 5.39
CA LEU A 354 -4.48 5.77 4.79
C LEU A 354 -3.18 5.26 5.43
N ARG A 355 -3.25 4.72 6.66
CA ARG A 355 -2.09 4.12 7.35
C ARG A 355 -1.45 3.01 6.52
N VAL A 356 -2.22 2.30 5.69
CA VAL A 356 -1.72 1.22 4.83
C VAL A 356 -0.68 1.77 3.85
N ILE A 357 -1.06 2.74 3.03
CA ILE A 357 -0.18 3.33 2.02
C ILE A 357 0.88 4.24 2.65
N ARG A 358 0.59 4.91 3.78
CA ARG A 358 1.59 5.68 4.55
C ARG A 358 2.73 4.79 5.02
N ASN A 359 2.41 3.66 5.67
CA ASN A 359 3.41 2.76 6.21
C ASN A 359 4.20 2.07 5.10
N ALA A 360 3.55 1.71 3.99
CA ALA A 360 4.24 1.18 2.83
C ALA A 360 5.25 2.20 2.26
N ALA A 361 4.83 3.44 2.05
CA ALA A 361 5.69 4.52 1.58
C ALA A 361 6.86 4.80 2.54
N ALA A 362 6.59 4.97 3.83
CA ALA A 362 7.60 5.28 4.84
C ALA A 362 8.63 4.16 5.05
N HIS A 363 8.27 2.89 4.81
CA HIS A 363 9.16 1.74 4.96
C HIS A 363 9.77 1.27 3.63
N GLY A 364 9.60 2.02 2.53
CA GLY A 364 10.18 1.63 1.25
C GLY A 364 9.61 0.32 0.70
N ARG A 365 8.33 0.00 0.98
CA ARG A 365 7.63 -1.15 0.39
C ARG A 365 6.95 -0.75 -0.92
N PRO A 366 7.05 -1.54 -2.00
CA PRO A 366 6.38 -1.21 -3.26
C PRO A 366 4.87 -1.05 -3.12
N ILE A 367 4.26 -0.03 -3.74
CA ILE A 367 2.82 0.26 -3.65
C ILE A 367 2.10 -0.18 -4.91
N ILE A 368 2.61 0.18 -6.09
CA ILE A 368 1.98 -0.12 -7.39
C ILE A 368 1.64 -1.61 -7.54
N PRO A 369 2.58 -2.57 -7.37
CA PRO A 369 2.24 -3.98 -7.52
C PRO A 369 1.17 -4.43 -6.52
N ARG A 370 1.14 -3.88 -5.30
CA ARG A 370 0.13 -4.21 -4.28
C ARG A 370 -1.26 -3.68 -4.63
N MET A 371 -1.34 -2.61 -5.40
CA MET A 371 -2.61 -2.07 -5.87
C MET A 371 -3.20 -2.91 -6.99
N VAL A 372 -2.37 -3.43 -7.90
CA VAL A 372 -2.85 -4.11 -9.12
C VAL A 372 -2.81 -5.63 -9.04
N ASP A 373 -2.09 -6.22 -8.08
CA ASP A 373 -2.00 -7.67 -7.92
C ASP A 373 -3.39 -8.31 -7.67
N PRO A 374 -3.89 -9.14 -8.61
CA PRO A 374 -5.17 -9.84 -8.45
C PRO A 374 -5.14 -10.83 -7.28
N ASP A 375 -3.97 -11.40 -6.98
CA ASP A 375 -3.78 -12.38 -5.92
C ASP A 375 -3.55 -11.72 -4.55
N PHE A 376 -3.60 -10.39 -4.47
CA PHE A 376 -3.34 -9.65 -3.23
C PHE A 376 -4.29 -10.10 -2.11
N ASN A 377 -5.57 -10.26 -2.44
CA ASN A 377 -6.60 -10.74 -1.54
C ASN A 377 -6.78 -12.27 -1.69
N PRO A 378 -6.36 -13.09 -0.72
CA PRO A 378 -6.55 -14.55 -0.79
C PRO A 378 -8.01 -14.99 -0.78
N ASN A 379 -8.94 -14.08 -0.43
CA ASN A 379 -10.37 -14.29 -0.45
C ASN A 379 -11.04 -13.58 -1.64
N TRP A 380 -10.32 -13.28 -2.73
CA TRP A 380 -10.83 -12.42 -3.81
C TRP A 380 -12.11 -12.96 -4.45
N ASP A 381 -12.05 -14.18 -4.99
CA ASP A 381 -13.20 -14.82 -5.65
C ASP A 381 -14.38 -14.93 -4.68
N MET A 382 -14.08 -15.31 -3.44
CA MET A 382 -15.06 -15.38 -2.36
C MET A 382 -15.80 -14.06 -2.11
N GLU A 383 -15.12 -12.92 -2.22
CA GLU A 383 -15.68 -11.61 -1.91
C GLU A 383 -16.33 -10.92 -3.10
N ILE A 384 -15.89 -11.22 -4.33
CA ILE A 384 -16.51 -10.68 -5.55
C ILE A 384 -17.88 -11.32 -5.81
N ASP A 385 -18.02 -12.63 -5.61
CA ASP A 385 -19.28 -13.33 -5.89
C ASP A 385 -20.42 -12.97 -4.93
N ASN A 386 -20.09 -12.50 -3.72
CA ASN A 386 -21.07 -12.06 -2.73
C ASN A 386 -20.51 -10.94 -1.83
N PRO A 387 -20.37 -9.70 -2.36
CA PRO A 387 -19.74 -8.60 -1.63
C PRO A 387 -20.50 -8.27 -0.34
N THR A 388 -21.82 -8.19 -0.40
CA THR A 388 -22.66 -7.76 0.73
C THR A 388 -22.76 -8.82 1.84
N GLY A 389 -22.74 -10.11 1.49
CA GLY A 389 -22.80 -11.21 2.46
C GLY A 389 -21.46 -11.53 3.12
N ARG A 390 -20.34 -11.18 2.50
CA ARG A 390 -19.00 -11.61 2.95
C ARG A 390 -18.08 -10.48 3.36
N THR A 391 -18.29 -9.28 2.83
CA THR A 391 -17.54 -8.09 3.21
C THR A 391 -18.41 -7.13 4.00
N LYS A 392 -17.80 -6.04 4.46
CA LYS A 392 -18.51 -4.93 5.10
C LYS A 392 -18.59 -3.74 4.14
N ILE A 393 -18.63 -3.98 2.83
CA ILE A 393 -18.65 -2.92 1.81
C ILE A 393 -19.80 -1.93 2.02
N ALA A 394 -20.99 -2.40 2.43
CA ALA A 394 -22.12 -1.53 2.76
C ALA A 394 -21.90 -0.63 3.99
N LYS A 395 -20.86 -0.89 4.79
CA LYS A 395 -20.43 -0.03 5.91
C LYS A 395 -19.29 0.90 5.52
N TRP A 396 -18.87 0.90 4.26
CA TRP A 396 -17.89 1.86 3.78
C TRP A 396 -18.53 3.24 3.73
N ASP A 397 -17.91 4.23 4.36
CA ASP A 397 -18.41 5.62 4.39
C ASP A 397 -18.72 6.18 3.00
N LEU A 398 -18.02 5.70 1.97
CA LEU A 398 -18.18 6.15 0.59
C LEU A 398 -19.18 5.33 -0.24
N PHE A 399 -19.77 4.28 0.35
CA PHE A 399 -20.62 3.31 -0.36
C PHE A 399 -21.74 3.98 -1.15
N GLN A 400 -22.56 4.80 -0.48
CA GLN A 400 -23.72 5.43 -1.11
C GLN A 400 -23.29 6.41 -2.22
N ALA A 401 -22.31 7.27 -1.95
CA ALA A 401 -21.86 8.27 -2.91
C ALA A 401 -21.22 7.63 -4.16
N PHE A 402 -20.49 6.52 -3.98
CA PHE A 402 -19.94 5.75 -5.10
C PHE A 402 -21.04 5.01 -5.86
N GLN A 403 -21.99 4.37 -5.15
CA GLN A 403 -23.12 3.72 -5.81
C GLN A 403 -23.90 4.70 -6.69
N GLU A 404 -24.22 5.89 -6.17
CA GLU A 404 -24.88 6.97 -6.93
C GLU A 404 -24.06 7.41 -8.15
N TYR A 405 -22.73 7.53 -8.01
CA TYR A 405 -21.84 7.83 -9.13
C TYR A 405 -21.95 6.79 -10.24
N ASN A 406 -21.83 5.50 -9.90
CA ASN A 406 -21.86 4.41 -10.87
C ASN A 406 -23.22 4.32 -11.58
N LEU A 407 -24.33 4.45 -10.83
CA LEU A 407 -25.67 4.44 -11.41
C LEU A 407 -25.87 5.60 -12.40
N ARG A 408 -25.35 6.80 -12.09
CA ARG A 408 -25.37 7.95 -13.02
C ARG A 408 -24.52 7.74 -14.27
N LYS A 409 -23.49 6.90 -14.19
CA LYS A 409 -22.67 6.47 -15.33
C LYS A 409 -23.28 5.28 -16.10
N GLY A 410 -24.47 4.82 -15.70
CA GLY A 410 -25.22 3.77 -16.41
C GLY A 410 -24.93 2.35 -15.93
N ALA A 411 -24.21 2.15 -14.83
CA ALA A 411 -24.05 0.83 -14.23
C ALA A 411 -25.35 0.35 -13.56
N THR A 412 -25.55 -0.97 -13.48
CA THR A 412 -26.59 -1.56 -12.62
C THR A 412 -26.15 -1.57 -11.15
N GLU A 413 -27.06 -1.85 -10.21
CA GLU A 413 -26.69 -2.03 -8.80
C GLU A 413 -25.65 -3.14 -8.60
N GLU A 414 -25.82 -4.26 -9.32
CA GLU A 414 -24.91 -5.40 -9.28
C GLU A 414 -23.52 -5.04 -9.82
N THR A 415 -23.45 -4.44 -11.01
CA THR A 415 -22.18 -3.99 -11.59
C THR A 415 -21.50 -2.95 -10.70
N SER A 416 -22.27 -2.03 -10.11
CA SER A 416 -21.76 -1.04 -9.17
C SER A 416 -21.13 -1.69 -7.93
N LEU A 417 -21.77 -2.73 -7.37
CA LEU A 417 -21.23 -3.51 -6.25
C LEU A 417 -19.90 -4.18 -6.60
N ILE A 418 -19.81 -4.81 -7.77
CA ILE A 418 -18.58 -5.44 -8.23
C ILE A 418 -17.46 -4.40 -8.38
N LEU A 419 -17.73 -3.28 -9.06
CA LEU A 419 -16.75 -2.20 -9.25
C LEU A 419 -16.23 -1.66 -7.91
N MET A 420 -17.13 -1.34 -6.98
CA MET A 420 -16.74 -0.89 -5.64
C MET A 420 -15.94 -1.96 -4.88
N GLN A 421 -16.31 -3.24 -5.01
CA GLN A 421 -15.60 -4.34 -4.35
C GLN A 421 -14.19 -4.52 -4.91
N THR A 422 -13.92 -4.16 -6.16
CA THR A 422 -12.54 -4.20 -6.67
C THR A 422 -11.60 -3.22 -5.94
N ILE A 423 -12.13 -2.07 -5.50
CA ILE A 423 -11.39 -1.06 -4.74
C ILE A 423 -11.41 -1.41 -3.25
N TYR A 424 -12.60 -1.66 -2.67
CA TYR A 424 -12.77 -2.00 -1.26
C TYR A 424 -12.06 -3.31 -0.87
N GLY A 425 -11.99 -4.26 -1.81
CA GLY A 425 -11.32 -5.54 -1.69
C GLY A 425 -9.82 -5.44 -1.45
N ASN A 426 -9.19 -4.36 -1.92
CA ASN A 426 -7.75 -4.14 -1.81
C ASN A 426 -7.47 -2.92 -0.89
N PRO A 427 -6.87 -3.12 0.30
CA PRO A 427 -6.55 -2.05 1.23
C PRO A 427 -5.71 -0.89 0.63
N TYR A 428 -4.84 -1.17 -0.34
CA TYR A 428 -4.00 -0.16 -0.99
C TYR A 428 -4.83 0.69 -1.96
N ARG A 429 -5.67 0.05 -2.80
CA ARG A 429 -6.61 0.77 -3.70
C ARG A 429 -7.62 1.58 -2.90
N LYS A 430 -8.19 0.99 -1.85
CA LYS A 430 -9.14 1.68 -0.95
C LYS A 430 -8.50 2.93 -0.33
N ALA A 431 -7.30 2.81 0.22
CA ALA A 431 -6.59 3.94 0.82
C ALA A 431 -6.19 5.00 -0.22
N TRP A 432 -5.80 4.60 -1.44
CA TRP A 432 -5.55 5.51 -2.56
C TRP A 432 -6.80 6.32 -2.93
N PHE A 433 -7.93 5.63 -3.05
CA PHE A 433 -9.23 6.25 -3.30
C PHE A 433 -9.58 7.25 -2.18
N GLU A 434 -9.46 6.83 -0.93
CA GLU A 434 -9.77 7.67 0.23
C GLU A 434 -8.84 8.89 0.38
N LEU A 435 -7.57 8.78 -0.01
CA LEU A 435 -6.64 9.92 -0.06
C LEU A 435 -7.15 11.01 -1.00
N ASN A 436 -7.49 10.62 -2.24
CA ASN A 436 -8.04 11.55 -3.23
C ASN A 436 -9.37 12.12 -2.75
N PHE A 437 -10.23 11.30 -2.14
CA PHE A 437 -11.50 11.73 -1.57
C PHE A 437 -11.28 12.81 -0.50
N ILE A 438 -10.33 12.66 0.41
CA ILE A 438 -10.06 13.62 1.48
C ILE A 438 -9.64 14.98 0.92
N TYR A 439 -8.75 15.00 -0.06
CA TYR A 439 -8.32 16.24 -0.70
C TYR A 439 -9.49 16.99 -1.36
N HIS A 440 -10.25 16.27 -2.18
CA HIS A 440 -11.36 16.86 -2.92
C HIS A 440 -12.59 17.16 -2.06
N ARG A 441 -12.82 16.44 -0.95
CA ARG A 441 -14.00 16.62 -0.10
C ARG A 441 -13.75 17.57 1.08
N PHE A 442 -12.63 17.43 1.77
CA PHE A 442 -12.35 18.11 3.03
C PHE A 442 -11.30 19.20 2.90
N ILE A 443 -10.10 18.89 2.40
CA ILE A 443 -9.00 19.86 2.34
C ILE A 443 -9.38 21.09 1.50
N SER A 444 -10.07 20.86 0.38
CA SER A 444 -10.57 21.93 -0.49
C SER A 444 -11.50 22.94 0.20
N LEU A 445 -12.05 22.64 1.39
CA LEU A 445 -12.98 23.51 2.11
C LEU A 445 -12.29 24.56 2.97
N PHE A 446 -11.09 24.28 3.47
CA PHE A 446 -10.43 25.13 4.47
C PHE A 446 -8.95 25.39 4.22
N ASP A 447 -8.31 24.70 3.27
CA ASP A 447 -6.91 24.92 2.91
C ASP A 447 -6.72 24.92 1.38
N SER A 448 -6.97 26.09 0.78
CA SER A 448 -6.91 26.25 -0.69
C SER A 448 -5.51 26.05 -1.26
N LYS A 449 -4.47 26.46 -0.52
CA LYS A 449 -3.08 26.34 -0.97
C LYS A 449 -2.67 24.87 -1.05
N ARG A 450 -2.86 24.10 0.02
CA ARG A 450 -2.54 22.65 0.03
C ARG A 450 -3.36 21.89 -1.00
N TYR A 451 -4.63 22.24 -1.18
CA TYR A 451 -5.48 21.65 -2.20
C TYR A 451 -4.96 21.92 -3.63
N GLN A 452 -4.58 23.16 -3.93
CA GLN A 452 -4.03 23.52 -5.25
C GLN A 452 -2.70 22.82 -5.52
N ASP A 453 -1.80 22.77 -4.54
CA ASP A 453 -0.51 22.10 -4.68
C ASP A 453 -0.70 20.60 -4.96
N PHE A 454 -1.62 19.95 -4.24
CA PHE A 454 -2.00 18.56 -4.52
C PHE A 454 -2.56 18.38 -5.95
N CYS A 455 -3.49 19.23 -6.37
CA CYS A 455 -4.09 19.15 -7.71
C CYS A 455 -3.04 19.28 -8.83
N VAL A 456 -2.09 20.22 -8.69
CA VAL A 456 -1.02 20.41 -9.68
C VAL A 456 -0.08 19.21 -9.70
N GLU A 457 0.35 18.73 -8.53
CA GLU A 457 1.29 17.62 -8.44
C GLU A 457 0.69 16.28 -8.89
N SER A 458 -0.57 16.02 -8.54
CA SER A 458 -1.30 14.82 -8.95
C SER A 458 -1.60 14.85 -10.44
N ALA A 459 -2.08 15.97 -10.98
CA ALA A 459 -2.31 16.12 -12.41
C ALA A 459 -1.03 15.91 -13.21
N HIS A 460 0.11 16.47 -12.78
CA HIS A 460 1.40 16.24 -13.45
C HIS A 460 1.82 14.77 -13.43
N PHE A 461 1.73 14.12 -12.25
CA PHE A 461 2.25 12.76 -12.09
C PHE A 461 1.36 11.67 -12.70
N LEU A 462 0.04 11.86 -12.67
CA LEU A 462 -0.94 10.86 -13.11
C LEU A 462 -1.32 10.99 -14.60
N ASN A 463 -0.98 12.12 -15.25
CA ASN A 463 -1.40 12.39 -16.63
C ASN A 463 -0.84 11.37 -17.63
N TYR A 464 -1.71 10.48 -18.10
CA TYR A 464 -1.40 9.53 -19.17
C TYR A 464 -1.96 9.95 -20.55
N MET A 465 -2.67 11.07 -20.64
CA MET A 465 -3.33 11.51 -21.87
C MET A 465 -2.42 12.37 -22.77
N ASP A 466 -1.34 12.93 -22.23
CA ASP A 466 -0.38 13.79 -22.94
C ASP A 466 1.04 13.23 -22.82
N LEU A 467 1.29 12.10 -23.51
CA LEU A 467 2.60 11.42 -23.53
C LEU A 467 3.45 11.76 -24.75
N THR A 468 2.88 12.49 -25.73
CA THR A 468 3.41 12.54 -27.10
C THR A 468 4.72 13.34 -27.27
N ASN A 469 5.30 13.89 -26.19
CA ASN A 469 6.48 14.76 -26.29
C ASN A 469 7.57 14.53 -25.22
N ARG A 470 7.51 13.44 -24.43
CA ARG A 470 8.53 13.19 -23.40
C ARG A 470 9.75 12.46 -23.99
N ASN A 471 10.94 13.01 -23.81
CA ASN A 471 12.19 12.38 -24.26
C ASN A 471 12.85 11.53 -23.16
N ASP A 472 13.84 10.72 -23.52
CA ASP A 472 14.53 9.81 -22.59
C ASP A 472 15.20 10.53 -21.41
N GLU A 473 15.73 11.74 -21.61
CA GLU A 473 16.32 12.53 -20.52
C GLU A 473 15.25 12.99 -19.53
N GLU A 474 14.09 13.44 -20.02
CA GLU A 474 12.96 13.84 -19.17
C GLU A 474 12.41 12.66 -18.36
N ILE A 475 12.26 11.49 -18.99
CA ILE A 475 11.86 10.26 -18.31
C ILE A 475 12.92 9.87 -17.27
N PHE A 476 14.20 9.98 -17.62
CA PHE A 476 15.27 9.66 -16.70
C PHE A 476 15.25 10.60 -15.47
N PHE A 477 15.09 11.91 -15.62
CA PHE A 477 15.18 12.83 -14.47
C PHE A 477 13.87 13.01 -13.70
N ASN A 478 12.71 12.92 -14.36
CA ASN A 478 11.42 13.22 -13.75
C ASN A 478 10.31 12.29 -14.28
N PRO A 479 10.39 10.98 -14.04
CA PRO A 479 9.42 10.04 -14.57
C PRO A 479 8.04 10.23 -13.93
N ILE A 480 7.00 10.08 -14.76
CA ILE A 480 5.59 10.10 -14.36
C ILE A 480 5.01 8.68 -14.40
N LEU A 481 3.80 8.49 -13.88
CA LEU A 481 3.22 7.16 -13.74
C LEU A 481 3.11 6.42 -15.09
N ALA A 482 2.72 7.11 -16.15
CA ALA A 482 2.55 6.52 -17.47
C ALA A 482 3.85 6.15 -18.18
N ASP A 483 5.01 6.66 -17.73
CA ASP A 483 6.32 6.30 -18.30
C ASP A 483 6.67 4.81 -18.08
N MET A 484 5.92 4.08 -17.24
CA MET A 484 6.04 2.63 -17.11
C MET A 484 5.63 1.85 -18.37
N GLY A 485 4.88 2.48 -19.27
CA GLY A 485 4.39 1.86 -20.51
C GLY A 485 3.18 0.94 -20.33
N ASP A 486 2.65 0.46 -21.46
CA ASP A 486 1.57 -0.53 -21.50
C ASP A 486 2.12 -1.96 -21.34
N LEU A 487 2.23 -2.40 -20.09
CA LEU A 487 2.75 -3.71 -19.70
C LEU A 487 1.69 -4.82 -19.75
N THR A 488 0.44 -4.48 -20.06
CA THR A 488 -0.69 -5.41 -20.11
C THR A 488 -1.21 -5.68 -21.52
N ALA A 489 -0.62 -5.06 -22.56
CA ALA A 489 -1.09 -5.15 -23.94
C ALA A 489 -2.59 -4.76 -24.06
N PHE A 490 -2.94 -3.63 -23.46
CA PHE A 490 -4.32 -3.17 -23.28
C PHE A 490 -5.16 -3.19 -24.55
N GLU A 491 -4.61 -2.78 -25.69
CA GLU A 491 -5.33 -2.78 -26.97
C GLU A 491 -5.78 -4.18 -27.41
N ALA A 492 -5.03 -5.22 -27.03
CA ALA A 492 -5.31 -6.59 -27.42
C ALA A 492 -6.24 -7.32 -26.42
N CYS A 493 -6.13 -7.01 -25.12
CA CYS A 493 -6.78 -7.79 -24.06
C CYS A 493 -7.88 -7.04 -23.29
N GLY A 494 -7.92 -5.71 -23.40
CA GLY A 494 -8.83 -4.86 -22.63
C GLY A 494 -8.51 -4.74 -21.14
N ILE A 495 -7.41 -5.34 -20.65
CA ILE A 495 -6.96 -5.23 -19.26
C ILE A 495 -6.18 -3.92 -19.11
N PRO A 496 -6.71 -2.92 -18.38
CA PRO A 496 -6.10 -1.61 -18.28
C PRO A 496 -4.73 -1.69 -17.59
N PRO A 497 -3.73 -0.94 -18.08
CA PRO A 497 -2.42 -0.91 -17.46
C PRO A 497 -2.49 -0.20 -16.10
N ALA A 498 -1.54 -0.50 -15.23
CA ALA A 498 -1.55 -0.02 -13.84
C ALA A 498 -1.69 1.51 -13.71
N TYR A 499 -0.97 2.27 -14.54
CA TYR A 499 -1.04 3.73 -14.52
C TYR A 499 -2.47 4.25 -14.76
N ARG A 500 -3.22 3.59 -15.63
CA ARG A 500 -4.58 3.97 -16.00
C ARG A 500 -5.57 3.60 -14.91
N VAL A 501 -5.40 2.45 -14.26
CA VAL A 501 -6.21 2.06 -13.09
C VAL A 501 -6.06 3.09 -11.98
N ILE A 502 -4.82 3.44 -11.63
CA ILE A 502 -4.50 4.37 -10.54
C ILE A 502 -5.06 5.76 -10.83
N ASP A 503 -4.86 6.31 -12.03
CA ASP A 503 -5.37 7.64 -12.40
C ASP A 503 -6.91 7.66 -12.47
N ASN A 504 -7.53 6.67 -13.12
CA ASN A 504 -8.99 6.62 -13.22
C ASN A 504 -9.65 6.54 -11.83
N GLU A 505 -9.06 5.80 -10.88
CA GLU A 505 -9.55 5.77 -9.50
C GLU A 505 -9.47 7.13 -8.80
N ALA A 506 -8.41 7.90 -9.02
CA ALA A 506 -8.30 9.26 -8.50
C ALA A 506 -9.39 10.17 -9.08
N ILE A 507 -9.64 10.08 -10.38
CA ILE A 507 -10.71 10.81 -11.08
C ILE A 507 -12.09 10.43 -10.54
N ILE A 508 -12.37 9.12 -10.41
CA ILE A 508 -13.64 8.63 -9.84
C ILE A 508 -13.80 9.14 -8.41
N SER A 509 -12.74 9.06 -7.60
CA SER A 509 -12.78 9.54 -6.22
C SER A 509 -13.10 11.03 -6.12
N ARG A 510 -12.55 11.87 -7.01
CA ARG A 510 -12.90 13.29 -7.10
C ARG A 510 -14.40 13.47 -7.34
N ASP A 511 -14.94 12.78 -8.34
CA ASP A 511 -16.35 12.90 -8.72
C ASP A 511 -17.27 12.36 -7.59
N VAL A 512 -16.86 11.31 -6.89
CA VAL A 512 -17.53 10.78 -5.69
C VAL A 512 -17.48 11.80 -4.54
N ALA A 513 -16.36 12.49 -4.32
CA ALA A 513 -16.25 13.55 -3.32
C ALA A 513 -17.21 14.72 -3.62
N GLU A 514 -17.36 15.10 -4.89
CA GLU A 514 -18.31 16.13 -5.30
C GLU A 514 -19.77 15.70 -5.07
N ASN A 515 -20.12 14.46 -5.44
CA ASN A 515 -21.45 13.91 -5.18
C ASN A 515 -21.74 13.85 -3.68
N HIS A 516 -20.79 13.32 -2.91
CA HIS A 516 -20.89 13.24 -1.46
C HIS A 516 -21.13 14.61 -0.83
N ARG A 517 -20.43 15.66 -1.27
CA ARG A 517 -20.65 17.05 -0.83
C ARG A 517 -22.09 17.51 -1.12
N LYS A 518 -22.60 17.29 -2.33
CA LYS A 518 -23.96 17.71 -2.73
C LYS A 518 -25.03 17.03 -1.87
N THR A 519 -24.92 15.71 -1.67
CA THR A 519 -25.87 14.93 -0.86
C THR A 519 -25.80 15.33 0.63
N THR A 520 -24.60 15.57 1.17
CA THR A 520 -24.44 16.02 2.57
C THR A 520 -25.11 17.39 2.80
N ILE A 521 -24.91 18.34 1.89
CA ILE A 521 -25.50 19.68 1.99
C ILE A 521 -27.03 19.60 1.90
N GLN A 522 -27.57 18.77 1.01
CA GLN A 522 -29.02 18.57 0.89
C GLN A 522 -29.64 17.97 2.16
N ASN A 523 -28.99 16.96 2.75
CA ASN A 523 -29.48 16.34 3.99
C ASN A 523 -29.37 17.28 5.20
N GLN A 524 -28.33 18.12 5.29
CA GLN A 524 -28.18 19.10 6.38
C GLN A 524 -29.11 20.32 6.25
N LEU A 525 -29.51 20.68 5.03
CA LEU A 525 -30.50 21.75 4.80
C LEU A 525 -31.94 21.25 4.98
N GLY A 526 -32.21 19.95 4.81
CA GLY A 526 -33.53 19.34 5.03
C GLY A 526 -33.96 19.27 6.50
N ASP A 527 -33.02 19.27 7.44
CA ASP A 527 -33.29 19.23 8.88
C ASP A 527 -33.42 20.63 9.52
N HIS A 528 -33.39 21.70 8.71
CA HIS A 528 -33.48 23.09 9.16
C HIS A 528 -34.57 23.94 8.47
N PHE A 529 -35.57 23.30 7.85
CA PHE A 529 -36.81 23.94 7.41
C PHE A 529 -38.07 23.20 7.86
#